data_AF-A0A7R9XVV6-F1
#
_entry.id   AF-A0A7R9XVV6-F1
#
_cell.length_a   1.000
_cell.length_b   1.000
_cell.length_c   1.000
_cell.angle_alpha   90.00
_cell.angle_beta   90.00
_cell.angle_gamma   90.00
#
_symmetry.space_group_name_H-M   'P 1'
#
loop_
_entity.id
_entity.type
_entity.pdbx_description
1 polymer ?
#
loop_
_entity_poly.entity_id
_entity_poly.type
_entity_poly.pdbx_seq_one_letter_code
_entity_poly.pdbx_strand_id
1 'polypeptide(L)'
;FGVDQYENPDNPVAYYKTLGPEIWEQTAGRVTHFVAGGSTGGTVSGTGKYLKEVSGGAVKVLCPDPVGSVLLGAFNNGKVAHKQGVLAARSYCVEGVGKD
;
A
#
# COMPACT_ATOMS: atom_id res chain seq x y z
N PHE A 1 -17.44 17.85 6.31
CA PHE A 1 -17.41 16.46 5.84
C PHE A 1 -15.97 16.11 5.50
N GLY A 2 -15.40 15.09 6.15
CA GLY A 2 -14.07 14.55 5.81
C GLY A 2 -14.25 13.08 5.42
N VAL A 3 -13.72 12.69 4.27
CA VAL A 3 -13.88 11.33 3.71
C VAL A 3 -12.98 10.27 4.36
N ASP A 4 -12.13 10.70 5.30
CA ASP A 4 -11.19 9.90 6.10
C ASP A 4 -10.45 8.79 5.32
N GLN A 5 -9.57 9.20 4.42
CA GLN A 5 -8.86 8.28 3.52
C GLN A 5 -8.00 7.20 4.20
N TYR A 6 -7.72 7.32 5.50
CA TYR A 6 -6.91 6.35 6.25
C TYR A 6 -7.78 5.22 6.82
N GLU A 7 -8.95 5.56 7.35
CA GLU A 7 -9.86 4.61 7.99
C GLU A 7 -10.99 4.15 7.05
N ASN A 8 -11.21 4.83 5.92
CA ASN A 8 -12.29 4.52 5.01
C ASN A 8 -11.99 3.25 4.18
N PRO A 9 -12.76 2.16 4.36
CA PRO A 9 -12.55 0.90 3.63
C PRO A 9 -12.81 1.02 2.13
N ASP A 10 -13.55 2.04 1.68
CA ASP A 10 -13.79 2.27 0.25
C ASP A 10 -12.50 2.63 -0.50
N ASN A 11 -11.49 3.16 0.19
CA ASN A 11 -10.19 3.50 -0.41
C ASN A 11 -9.51 2.26 -1.04
N PRO A 12 -9.14 1.20 -0.29
CA PRO A 12 -8.59 -0.01 -0.90
C PRO A 12 -9.59 -0.76 -1.79
N VAL A 13 -10.90 -0.70 -1.49
CA VAL A 13 -11.93 -1.38 -2.30
C VAL A 13 -12.00 -0.80 -3.71
N ALA A 14 -11.82 0.51 -3.88
CA ALA A 14 -11.77 1.14 -5.20
C ALA A 14 -10.69 0.49 -6.07
N TYR A 15 -9.45 0.43 -5.59
CA TYR A 15 -8.33 -0.16 -6.33
C TYR A 15 -8.47 -1.67 -6.59
N TYR A 16 -9.10 -2.40 -5.66
CA TYR A 16 -9.41 -3.82 -5.88
C TYR A 16 -10.41 -4.01 -7.04
N LYS A 17 -11.40 -3.12 -7.16
CA LYS A 17 -12.46 -3.20 -8.17
C LYS A 17 -12.08 -2.59 -9.53
N THR A 18 -11.09 -1.71 -9.59
CA THR A 18 -10.70 -1.00 -10.82
C THR A 18 -9.27 -1.31 -11.24
N LEU A 19 -8.27 -0.71 -10.58
CA LEU A 19 -6.86 -0.78 -11.00
C LEU A 19 -6.31 -2.21 -11.04
N GLY A 20 -6.71 -3.07 -10.10
CA GLY A 20 -6.34 -4.49 -10.09
C GLY A 20 -6.73 -5.21 -11.38
N PRO A 21 -8.04 -5.25 -11.71
CA PRO A 21 -8.54 -5.77 -12.99
C PRO A 21 -7.88 -5.13 -14.21
N GLU A 22 -7.76 -3.79 -14.23
CA GLU A 22 -7.16 -3.06 -15.35
C GLU A 22 -5.73 -3.55 -15.65
N ILE A 23 -4.88 -3.67 -14.62
CA ILE A 23 -3.51 -4.18 -14.76
C ILE A 23 -3.51 -5.63 -15.26
N TRP A 24 -4.37 -6.48 -14.70
CA TRP A 24 -4.41 -7.90 -15.08
C TRP A 24 -4.81 -8.09 -16.55
N GLU A 25 -5.86 -7.40 -16.97
CA GLU A 25 -6.37 -7.42 -18.35
C GLU A 25 -5.34 -6.83 -19.33
N GLN A 26 -4.82 -5.64 -19.05
CA GLN A 26 -3.88 -4.95 -19.92
C GLN A 26 -2.54 -5.68 -20.06
N THR A 27 -2.14 -6.45 -19.04
CA THR A 27 -0.94 -7.30 -19.12
C THR A 27 -1.22 -8.69 -19.66
N ALA A 28 -2.49 -9.02 -19.94
CA ALA A 28 -2.94 -10.36 -20.30
C ALA A 28 -2.45 -11.43 -19.30
N GLY A 29 -2.52 -11.11 -18.00
CA GLY A 29 -2.08 -12.00 -16.91
C GLY A 29 -0.58 -12.22 -16.81
N ARG A 30 0.26 -11.46 -17.53
CA ARG A 30 1.73 -11.61 -17.52
C ARG A 30 2.44 -10.80 -16.45
N VAL A 31 1.73 -9.95 -15.71
CA VAL A 31 2.33 -9.22 -14.59
C VAL A 31 2.89 -10.20 -13.57
N THR A 32 4.12 -9.95 -13.11
CA THR A 32 4.80 -10.79 -12.11
C THR A 32 5.07 -10.04 -10.82
N HIS A 33 5.22 -8.72 -10.90
CA HIS A 33 5.53 -7.84 -9.77
C HIS A 33 4.66 -6.59 -9.86
N PHE A 34 4.09 -6.20 -8.73
CA PHE A 34 3.40 -4.92 -8.55
C PHE A 34 4.08 -4.14 -7.44
N VAL A 35 4.44 -2.90 -7.71
CA VAL A 35 5.20 -2.04 -6.81
C VAL A 35 4.44 -0.73 -6.63
N ALA A 36 4.09 -0.37 -5.39
CA ALA A 36 3.40 0.87 -5.08
C ALA A 36 3.76 1.36 -3.67
N GLY A 37 3.86 2.67 -3.48
CA GLY A 37 4.18 3.27 -2.18
C GLY A 37 3.05 3.13 -1.15
N GLY A 38 3.41 3.20 0.13
CA GLY A 38 2.49 3.06 1.26
C GLY A 38 2.14 4.39 1.92
N SER A 39 1.30 5.23 1.30
CA SER A 39 0.73 6.40 2.00
C SER A 39 -0.46 5.96 2.87
N THR A 40 -1.70 6.08 2.39
CA THR A 40 -2.87 5.46 3.06
C THR A 40 -2.87 3.94 2.97
N GLY A 41 -2.02 3.36 2.12
CA GLY A 41 -1.98 1.93 1.82
C GLY A 41 -3.08 1.44 0.87
N GLY A 42 -4.01 2.31 0.43
CA GLY A 42 -5.14 1.93 -0.42
C GLY A 42 -4.73 1.26 -1.73
N THR A 43 -3.82 1.90 -2.48
CA THR A 43 -3.36 1.40 -3.78
C THR A 43 -2.64 0.06 -3.67
N VAL A 44 -1.64 -0.05 -2.79
CA VAL A 44 -0.83 -1.27 -2.65
C VAL A 44 -1.65 -2.44 -2.10
N SER A 45 -2.57 -2.16 -1.17
CA SER A 45 -3.41 -3.18 -0.55
C SER A 45 -4.53 -3.65 -1.47
N GLY A 46 -5.29 -2.73 -2.07
CA GLY A 46 -6.42 -3.04 -2.94
C GLY A 46 -6.00 -3.76 -4.21
N THR A 47 -5.10 -3.13 -4.98
CA THR A 47 -4.56 -3.71 -6.23
C THR A 47 -3.80 -5.00 -5.94
N GLY A 48 -2.97 -5.00 -4.90
CA GLY A 48 -2.16 -6.17 -4.53
C GLY A 48 -3.01 -7.36 -4.10
N LYS A 49 -4.11 -7.14 -3.39
CA LYS A 49 -5.06 -8.20 -3.03
C LYS A 49 -5.68 -8.85 -4.27
N TYR A 50 -6.20 -8.04 -5.19
CA TYR A 50 -6.78 -8.56 -6.44
C TYR A 50 -5.75 -9.38 -7.23
N LEU A 51 -4.56 -8.83 -7.46
CA LEU A 51 -3.51 -9.49 -8.24
C LEU A 51 -3.05 -10.80 -7.59
N LYS A 52 -2.96 -10.87 -6.26
CA LYS A 52 -2.66 -12.12 -5.55
C LYS A 52 -3.77 -13.15 -5.72
N GLU A 53 -5.03 -12.76 -5.63
CA GLU A 53 -6.17 -13.69 -5.77
C GLU A 53 -6.25 -14.26 -7.20
N VAL A 54 -6.24 -13.40 -8.22
CA VAL A 54 -6.38 -13.85 -9.63
C VAL A 54 -5.18 -14.66 -10.12
N SER A 55 -3.99 -14.42 -9.57
CA SER A 55 -2.77 -15.15 -9.93
C SER A 55 -2.49 -16.40 -9.07
N GLY A 56 -3.38 -16.75 -8.13
CA GLY A 56 -3.13 -17.83 -7.18
C GLY A 56 -1.89 -17.60 -6.29
N GLY A 57 -1.56 -16.33 -6.04
CA GLY A 57 -0.40 -15.92 -5.24
C GLY A 57 0.92 -15.81 -6.00
N ALA A 58 0.93 -15.98 -7.33
CA ALA A 58 2.15 -15.88 -8.13
C ALA A 58 2.71 -14.45 -8.20
N VAL A 59 1.84 -13.43 -8.30
CA VAL A 59 2.26 -12.02 -8.36
C VAL A 59 2.86 -11.57 -7.03
N LYS A 60 4.07 -11.00 -7.09
CA LYS A 60 4.74 -10.38 -5.94
C LYS A 60 4.29 -8.94 -5.79
N VAL A 61 3.89 -8.58 -4.57
CA VAL A 61 3.44 -7.22 -4.23
C VAL A 61 4.47 -6.61 -3.30
N LEU A 62 5.05 -5.48 -3.70
CA LEU A 62 6.09 -4.79 -2.96
C LEU A 62 5.64 -3.37 -2.60
N CYS A 63 5.89 -2.99 -1.35
CA CYS A 63 5.67 -1.64 -0.83
C CYS A 63 7.03 -1.02 -0.49
N PRO A 64 7.64 -0.22 -1.39
CA PRO A 64 8.83 0.55 -1.05
C PRO A 64 8.46 1.55 0.04
N ASP A 65 9.09 1.42 1.20
CA ASP A 65 8.85 2.28 2.34
C ASP A 65 10.01 3.29 2.50
N PRO A 66 9.77 4.60 2.31
CA PRO A 66 10.82 5.61 2.41
C PRO A 66 11.33 5.76 3.85
N VAL A 67 12.62 6.10 3.99
CA VAL A 67 13.20 6.45 5.30
C VAL A 67 12.43 7.62 5.90
N GLY A 68 12.01 7.47 7.16
CA GLY A 68 11.15 8.43 7.86
C GLY A 68 9.70 7.97 8.03
N SER A 69 9.28 6.99 7.21
CA SER A 69 8.04 6.22 7.41
C SER A 69 8.11 5.31 8.63
N VAL A 70 6.94 4.85 9.08
CA VAL A 70 6.79 3.86 10.16
C VAL A 70 6.31 2.49 9.65
N LEU A 71 5.96 2.35 8.37
CA LEU A 71 5.30 1.15 7.86
C LEU A 71 6.22 -0.08 7.85
N LEU A 72 7.48 0.05 7.46
CA LEU A 72 8.45 -1.05 7.48
C LEU A 72 8.70 -1.52 8.91
N GLY A 73 8.82 -0.57 9.84
CA GLY A 73 8.95 -0.86 11.27
C GLY A 73 7.73 -1.62 11.81
N ALA A 74 6.52 -1.20 11.41
CA ALA A 74 5.28 -1.87 11.81
C ALA A 74 5.15 -3.28 11.20
N PHE A 75 5.48 -3.44 9.91
CA PHE A 75 5.42 -4.71 9.20
C PHE A 75 6.36 -5.76 9.80
N ASN A 76 7.60 -5.38 10.11
CA ASN A 76 8.60 -6.32 10.64
C ASN A 76 8.34 -6.71 12.10
N ASN A 77 7.80 -5.80 12.91
CA ASN A 77 7.70 -5.99 14.37
C ASN A 77 6.29 -6.31 14.87
N GLY A 78 5.29 -6.35 13.97
CA GLY A 78 3.89 -6.61 14.32
C GLY A 78 3.25 -5.53 15.21
N LYS A 79 3.91 -4.38 15.37
CA LYS A 79 3.45 -3.25 16.19
C LYS A 79 3.76 -1.95 15.46
N VAL A 80 2.74 -1.13 15.21
CA VAL A 80 2.94 0.30 14.95
C VAL A 80 3.48 0.87 16.25
N ALA A 81 4.66 1.51 16.23
CA ALA A 81 5.23 2.16 17.40
C ALA A 81 4.34 3.32 17.84
N HIS A 82 3.28 3.02 18.56
CA HIS A 82 2.39 4.00 19.15
C HIS A 82 2.93 4.34 20.53
N LYS A 83 3.42 5.58 20.65
CA LYS A 83 3.82 6.27 21.88
C LYS A 83 5.15 5.84 22.52
N GLN A 84 6.07 6.80 22.54
CA GLN A 84 7.31 6.87 23.31
C GLN A 84 8.37 5.78 23.04
N GLY A 85 9.23 6.05 22.07
CA GLY A 85 10.55 5.41 21.96
C GLY A 85 10.76 4.67 20.65
N VAL A 86 11.54 5.30 19.76
CA VAL A 86 12.07 4.73 18.51
C VAL A 86 11.02 4.45 17.44
N LEU A 87 10.51 5.52 16.83
CA LEU A 87 10.08 5.68 15.42
C LEU A 87 9.27 6.98 15.37
N ALA A 88 9.97 8.12 15.42
CA ALA A 88 9.32 9.41 15.19
C ALA A 88 9.07 9.51 13.68
N ALA A 89 7.80 9.60 13.26
CA ALA A 89 7.46 9.97 11.90
C ALA A 89 8.18 11.28 11.56
N ARG A 90 8.92 11.30 10.45
CA ARG A 90 9.58 12.50 9.93
C ARG A 90 8.98 12.83 8.58
N SER A 91 9.14 14.07 8.13
CA SER A 91 8.84 14.44 6.75
C SER A 91 9.51 13.43 5.82
N TYR A 92 8.73 12.86 4.90
CA TYR A 92 9.25 11.92 3.92
C TYR A 92 10.30 12.64 3.07
N CYS A 93 11.51 12.09 2.95
CA CYS A 93 12.53 12.61 2.02
C CYS A 93 12.21 12.28 0.55
N VAL A 94 10.93 12.04 0.24
CA VAL A 94 10.39 11.64 -1.06
C VAL A 94 9.05 12.35 -1.24
N GLU A 95 8.90 13.08 -2.33
CA GLU A 95 7.65 13.75 -2.72
C GLU A 95 6.53 12.73 -3.03
N GLY A 96 5.27 13.09 -2.72
CA GLY A 96 4.10 12.27 -3.03
C GLY A 96 3.78 11.13 -2.06
N VAL A 97 4.50 11.03 -0.94
CA VAL A 97 4.20 10.09 0.17
C VAL A 97 3.99 10.89 1.46
N GLY A 98 2.90 10.59 2.18
CA GLY A 98 2.60 11.20 3.48
C GLY A 98 1.41 12.16 3.51
N LYS A 99 1.10 12.61 4.72
CA LYS A 99 0.22 13.75 4.98
C LYS A 99 1.13 14.92 5.36
N ASP A 100 0.90 16.07 4.74
CA ASP A 100 1.42 17.37 5.14
C ASP A 100 1.02 17.77 6.56
#